data_AF-A0AAN6IK00-F1
#
_entry.id   AF-A0AAN6IK00-F1
#
_cell.length_a   1.000
_cell.length_b   1.000
_cell.length_c   1.000
_cell.angle_alpha   90.00
_cell.angle_beta   90.00
_cell.angle_gamma   90.00
#
_symmetry.space_group_name_H-M   'P 1'
#
loop_
_entity.id
_entity.type
_entity.pdbx_description
1 polymer ?
#
loop_
_entity_poly.entity_id
_entity_poly.type
_entity_poly.pdbx_seq_one_letter_code
_entity_poly.pdbx_strand_id
1 'polypeptide(L)'
;MDGLITKFEALGLTADKAKEAAGNKKLAPTLDGLITATGQSSFSKNTGMLLYKLAAKVTKEKTPHGDYIAQAIGSGRLGSDEQVSAATKFCSKNDPTADEKAFDAACGVGVVVSDAEISAAIAGVLDSFKDTLLAERYRALGRALGKVKSTAALQWADSGKVKSEFDAQALALLGPKDERDDPAAAKKAAKKAAPKAASAKSAESRGWEPATLESMFAEGEISRLHKVGENPQIKPELTAEHLRATGGQVITRFPPEPNGFLHIGHAKAINVNFGYAKTHGGVCNLRYDDTNPEAEEQVYVDSILEIIRWLGFEPHQVLYSSDYFQQLYDLAVQLTERGLAYV
;
A
#
# COMPACT_ATOMS: atom_id res chain seq x y z
N MET A 1 -30.50 19.72 0.47
CA MET A 1 -29.21 19.31 1.06
C MET A 1 -29.02 17.81 0.85
N ASP A 2 -30.00 17.00 1.22
CA ASP A 2 -29.96 15.53 1.10
C ASP A 2 -29.69 15.02 -0.33
N GLY A 3 -30.31 15.63 -1.36
CA GLY A 3 -30.05 15.25 -2.75
C GLY A 3 -28.61 15.53 -3.24
N LEU A 4 -27.91 16.50 -2.66
CA LEU A 4 -26.49 16.76 -2.97
C LEU A 4 -25.57 15.77 -2.24
N ILE A 5 -25.93 15.37 -1.02
CA ILE A 5 -25.18 14.38 -0.25
C ILE A 5 -25.16 13.06 -1.01
N THR A 6 -26.32 12.56 -1.45
CA THR A 6 -26.40 11.31 -2.24
C THR A 6 -25.61 11.39 -3.54
N LYS A 7 -25.67 12.52 -4.25
CA LYS A 7 -24.84 12.73 -5.46
C LYS A 7 -23.34 12.69 -5.16
N PHE A 8 -22.91 13.28 -4.05
CA PHE A 8 -21.49 13.33 -3.66
C PHE A 8 -20.99 11.99 -3.11
N GLU A 9 -21.83 11.20 -2.45
CA GLU A 9 -21.53 9.81 -2.09
C GLU A 9 -21.35 8.94 -3.34
N ALA A 10 -22.13 9.17 -4.40
CA ALA A 10 -21.98 8.49 -5.68
C ALA A 10 -20.64 8.78 -6.40
N LEU A 11 -19.89 9.80 -5.97
CA LEU A 11 -18.50 10.05 -6.39
C LEU A 11 -17.47 9.20 -5.62
N GLY A 12 -17.91 8.36 -4.67
CA GLY A 12 -17.04 7.59 -3.80
C GLY A 12 -16.46 8.38 -2.63
N LEU A 13 -17.06 9.52 -2.28
CA LEU A 13 -16.76 10.25 -1.05
C LEU A 13 -17.36 9.52 0.17
N THR A 14 -16.71 9.63 1.32
CA THR A 14 -17.30 9.13 2.58
C THR A 14 -18.50 10.00 2.97
N ALA A 15 -19.44 9.43 3.74
CA ALA A 15 -20.64 10.15 4.20
C ALA A 15 -20.29 11.50 4.86
N ASP A 16 -19.26 11.53 5.71
CA ASP A 16 -18.80 12.76 6.36
C ASP A 16 -18.29 13.81 5.36
N LYS A 17 -17.47 13.39 4.38
CA LYS A 17 -16.95 14.31 3.35
C LYS A 17 -18.05 14.79 2.40
N ALA A 18 -19.00 13.92 2.05
CA ALA A 18 -20.13 14.29 1.22
C ALA A 18 -21.01 15.33 1.92
N LYS A 19 -21.26 15.14 3.23
CA LYS A 19 -22.00 16.09 4.07
C LYS A 19 -21.28 17.42 4.21
N GLU A 20 -19.97 17.41 4.46
CA GLU A 20 -19.14 18.61 4.51
C GLU A 20 -19.16 19.37 3.18
N ALA A 21 -18.96 18.66 2.07
CA ALA A 21 -18.96 19.23 0.72
C ALA A 21 -20.31 19.85 0.36
N ALA A 22 -21.41 19.16 0.68
CA ALA A 22 -22.78 19.65 0.45
C ALA A 22 -23.13 20.87 1.32
N GLY A 23 -22.51 21.01 2.50
CA GLY A 23 -22.65 22.17 3.37
C GLY A 23 -21.88 23.41 2.89
N ASN A 24 -20.88 23.25 2.03
CA ASN A 24 -20.03 24.34 1.57
C ASN A 24 -20.67 25.11 0.41
N LYS A 25 -21.10 26.35 0.70
CA LYS A 25 -21.84 27.22 -0.23
C LYS A 25 -21.11 27.56 -1.55
N LYS A 26 -19.79 27.42 -1.62
CA LYS A 26 -19.00 27.67 -2.84
C LYS A 26 -18.65 26.37 -3.56
N LEU A 27 -18.27 25.35 -2.80
CA LEU A 27 -17.85 24.06 -3.35
C LEU A 27 -19.03 23.26 -3.91
N ALA A 28 -20.14 23.18 -3.16
CA ALA A 28 -21.30 22.39 -3.55
C ALA A 28 -21.85 22.73 -4.95
N PRO A 29 -22.16 24.00 -5.29
CA PRO A 29 -22.68 24.33 -6.62
C PRO A 29 -21.64 24.13 -7.72
N THR A 30 -20.35 24.34 -7.41
CA THR A 30 -19.26 24.14 -8.38
C THR A 30 -19.10 22.66 -8.70
N LEU A 31 -19.10 21.80 -7.67
CA LEU A 31 -18.99 20.35 -7.84
C LEU A 31 -20.20 19.78 -8.59
N ASP A 32 -21.43 20.19 -8.25
CA ASP A 32 -22.64 19.74 -8.96
C ASP A 32 -22.64 20.18 -10.44
N GLY A 33 -22.15 21.39 -10.73
CA GLY A 33 -21.95 21.87 -12.10
C GLY A 33 -20.95 21.01 -12.88
N LEU A 34 -19.78 20.72 -12.30
CA LEU A 34 -18.76 19.88 -12.94
C LEU A 34 -19.24 18.44 -13.15
N ILE A 35 -19.98 17.87 -12.21
CA ILE A 35 -20.62 16.54 -12.37
C ILE A 35 -21.56 16.57 -13.57
N THR A 36 -22.43 17.58 -13.66
CA THR A 36 -23.37 17.73 -14.76
C THR A 36 -22.66 17.89 -16.10
N ALA A 37 -21.57 18.67 -16.13
CA ALA A 37 -20.77 18.90 -17.34
C ALA A 37 -20.16 17.60 -17.91
N THR A 38 -19.89 16.59 -17.07
CA THR A 38 -19.39 15.28 -17.54
C THR A 38 -20.40 14.51 -18.39
N GLY A 39 -21.69 14.78 -18.24
CA GLY A 39 -22.76 14.00 -18.89
C GLY A 39 -22.90 12.56 -18.38
N GLN A 40 -22.22 12.18 -17.30
CA GLN A 40 -22.21 10.81 -16.76
C GLN A 40 -23.11 10.66 -15.54
N SER A 41 -23.68 9.47 -15.35
CA SER A 41 -24.53 9.12 -14.22
C SER A 41 -23.84 8.27 -13.15
N SER A 42 -22.66 7.71 -13.45
CA SER A 42 -21.88 6.84 -12.57
C SER A 42 -20.39 7.15 -12.70
N PHE A 43 -19.67 7.08 -11.58
CA PHE A 43 -18.26 7.44 -11.50
C PHE A 43 -17.46 6.38 -10.75
N SER A 44 -16.23 6.14 -11.20
CA SER A 44 -15.25 5.43 -10.39
C SER A 44 -14.84 6.29 -9.19
N LYS A 45 -14.34 5.65 -8.12
CA LYS A 45 -13.82 6.36 -6.95
C LYS A 45 -12.68 7.32 -7.30
N ASN A 46 -11.85 6.98 -8.30
CA ASN A 46 -10.77 7.85 -8.76
C ASN A 46 -11.33 9.09 -9.48
N THR A 47 -12.21 8.87 -10.46
CA THR A 47 -12.87 9.93 -11.24
C THR A 47 -13.59 10.91 -10.30
N GLY A 48 -14.36 10.40 -9.34
CA GLY A 48 -15.07 11.24 -8.38
C GLY A 48 -14.14 12.04 -7.46
N MET A 49 -13.00 11.47 -7.05
CA MET A 49 -11.99 12.19 -6.27
C MET A 49 -11.33 13.31 -7.09
N LEU A 50 -11.05 13.09 -8.37
CA LEU A 50 -10.48 14.11 -9.26
C LEU A 50 -11.46 15.26 -9.49
N LEU A 51 -12.75 14.96 -9.72
CA LEU A 51 -13.80 15.98 -9.83
C LEU A 51 -13.95 16.80 -8.54
N TYR A 52 -13.92 16.14 -7.38
CA TYR A 52 -13.95 16.82 -6.07
C TYR A 52 -12.76 17.77 -5.90
N LYS A 53 -11.55 17.33 -6.23
CA LYS A 53 -10.34 18.17 -6.14
C LYS A 53 -10.34 19.30 -7.15
N LEU A 54 -10.85 19.08 -8.36
CA LEU A 54 -11.04 20.13 -9.35
C LEU A 54 -12.00 21.19 -8.81
N ALA A 55 -13.15 20.79 -8.27
CA ALA A 55 -14.12 21.72 -7.68
C ALA A 55 -13.53 22.56 -6.54
N ALA A 56 -12.62 21.99 -5.75
CA ALA A 56 -11.92 22.72 -4.69
C ALA A 56 -10.89 23.76 -5.21
N LYS A 57 -10.38 23.58 -6.43
CA LYS A 57 -9.38 24.46 -7.07
C LYS A 57 -10.02 25.48 -8.04
N VAL A 58 -11.17 25.16 -8.62
CA VAL A 58 -11.84 25.98 -9.64
C VAL A 58 -12.49 27.21 -9.02
N THR A 59 -12.16 28.37 -9.57
CA THR A 59 -12.96 29.59 -9.43
C THR A 59 -13.21 30.16 -10.83
N LYS A 60 -14.36 30.84 -11.03
CA LYS A 60 -14.73 31.46 -12.32
C LYS A 60 -13.65 32.36 -12.92
N GLU A 61 -12.80 32.96 -12.08
CA GLU A 61 -11.73 33.88 -12.48
C GLU A 61 -10.40 33.18 -12.79
N LYS A 62 -10.10 32.03 -12.15
CA LYS A 62 -8.79 31.36 -12.24
C LYS A 62 -8.79 30.11 -13.11
N THR A 63 -9.96 29.53 -13.37
CA THR A 63 -10.07 28.33 -14.20
C THR A 63 -11.19 28.51 -15.24
N PRO A 64 -10.90 29.26 -16.31
CA PRO A 64 -11.74 29.22 -17.51
C PRO A 64 -11.85 27.76 -17.99
N HIS A 65 -13.00 27.38 -18.56
CA HIS A 65 -13.23 26.03 -19.12
C HIS A 65 -13.17 24.85 -18.11
N GLY A 66 -13.54 25.06 -16.84
CA GLY A 66 -13.64 23.98 -15.85
C GLY A 66 -14.49 22.79 -16.30
N ASP A 67 -15.57 23.07 -17.06
CA ASP A 67 -16.46 22.05 -17.62
C ASP A 67 -15.75 21.11 -18.62
N TYR A 68 -14.83 21.65 -19.43
CA TYR A 68 -14.03 20.86 -20.36
C TYR A 68 -13.08 19.91 -19.61
N ILE A 69 -12.45 20.40 -18.54
CA ILE A 69 -11.58 19.58 -17.69
C ILE A 69 -12.41 18.46 -17.03
N ALA A 70 -13.64 18.76 -16.57
CA ALA A 70 -14.53 17.76 -16.01
C ALA A 70 -14.93 16.69 -17.03
N GLN A 71 -15.21 17.06 -18.28
CA GLN A 71 -15.46 16.10 -19.38
C GLN A 71 -14.24 15.22 -19.67
N ALA A 72 -13.04 15.81 -19.68
CA ALA A 72 -11.80 15.07 -19.86
C ALA A 72 -11.51 14.09 -18.71
N ILE A 73 -11.87 14.44 -17.46
CA ILE A 73 -11.81 13.53 -16.31
C ILE A 73 -12.85 12.41 -16.44
N GLY A 74 -14.11 12.76 -16.77
CA GLY A 74 -15.21 11.79 -16.90
C GLY A 74 -14.95 10.75 -17.99
N SER A 75 -14.43 11.18 -19.14
CA SER A 75 -14.04 10.28 -20.24
C SER A 75 -12.79 9.45 -19.98
N GLY A 76 -12.05 9.73 -18.89
CA GLY A 76 -10.79 9.05 -18.57
C GLY A 76 -9.57 9.57 -19.32
N ARG A 77 -9.68 10.64 -20.13
CA ARG A 77 -8.54 11.31 -20.77
C ARG A 77 -7.56 11.88 -19.75
N LEU A 78 -8.06 12.34 -18.60
CA LEU A 78 -7.27 12.77 -17.45
C LEU A 78 -7.52 11.83 -16.27
N GLY A 79 -6.51 11.06 -15.91
CA GLY A 79 -6.58 10.03 -14.87
C GLY A 79 -5.82 10.35 -13.58
N SER A 80 -4.99 11.41 -13.54
CA SER A 80 -4.16 11.76 -12.38
C SER A 80 -4.28 13.23 -11.93
N ASP A 81 -3.81 13.53 -10.71
CA ASP A 81 -3.83 14.90 -10.15
C ASP A 81 -2.91 15.85 -10.92
N GLU A 82 -1.79 15.31 -11.41
CA GLU A 82 -0.78 16.01 -12.20
C GLU A 82 -1.37 16.45 -13.53
N GLN A 83 -2.09 15.56 -14.23
CA GLN A 83 -2.77 15.86 -15.49
C GLN A 83 -3.88 16.92 -15.28
N VAL A 84 -4.67 16.81 -14.22
CA VAL A 84 -5.71 17.81 -13.89
C VAL A 84 -5.09 19.16 -13.53
N SER A 85 -3.97 19.17 -12.82
CA SER A 85 -3.24 20.40 -12.48
C SER A 85 -2.62 21.06 -13.72
N ALA A 86 -2.09 20.27 -14.65
CA ALA A 86 -1.60 20.74 -15.94
C ALA A 86 -2.74 21.32 -16.80
N ALA A 87 -3.89 20.63 -16.86
CA ALA A 87 -5.08 21.09 -17.56
C ALA A 87 -5.58 22.43 -16.99
N THR A 88 -5.64 22.56 -15.66
CA THR A 88 -6.02 23.81 -15.00
C THR A 88 -5.09 24.96 -15.39
N LYS A 89 -3.78 24.70 -15.47
CA LYS A 89 -2.77 25.68 -15.90
C LYS A 89 -2.91 26.04 -17.37
N PHE A 90 -3.14 25.06 -18.24
CA PHE A 90 -3.33 25.27 -19.67
C PHE A 90 -4.58 26.14 -19.94
N CYS A 91 -5.73 25.75 -19.37
CA CYS A 91 -7.00 26.44 -19.55
C CYS A 91 -7.04 27.85 -18.92
N SER A 92 -6.11 28.17 -18.02
CA SER A 92 -5.97 29.55 -17.48
C SER A 92 -5.49 30.57 -18.52
N LYS A 93 -4.90 30.12 -19.63
CA LYS A 93 -4.28 30.98 -20.65
C LYS A 93 -4.71 30.67 -22.08
N ASN A 94 -5.28 29.49 -22.31
CA ASN A 94 -5.63 29.00 -23.64
C ASN A 94 -7.05 28.42 -23.62
N ASP A 95 -7.73 28.48 -24.76
CA ASP A 95 -8.99 27.79 -24.96
C ASP A 95 -8.71 26.34 -25.41
N PRO A 96 -9.09 25.32 -24.61
CA PRO A 96 -8.83 23.93 -24.96
C PRO A 96 -9.62 23.44 -26.18
N THR A 97 -10.69 24.14 -26.58
CA THR A 97 -11.49 23.80 -27.77
C THR A 97 -10.90 24.34 -29.07
N ALA A 98 -10.02 25.34 -28.98
CA ALA A 98 -9.37 25.93 -30.14
C ALA A 98 -8.18 25.10 -30.65
N ASP A 99 -7.49 24.38 -29.76
CA ASP A 99 -6.38 23.48 -30.10
C ASP A 99 -6.32 22.29 -29.15
N GLU A 100 -7.10 21.26 -29.47
CA GLU A 100 -7.21 20.04 -28.68
C GLU A 100 -5.89 19.24 -28.63
N LYS A 101 -5.07 19.31 -29.69
CA LYS A 101 -3.76 18.65 -29.72
C LYS A 101 -2.78 19.32 -28.77
N ALA A 102 -2.78 20.65 -28.71
CA ALA A 102 -1.97 21.39 -27.75
C ALA A 102 -2.40 21.10 -26.31
N PHE A 103 -3.71 20.95 -26.07
CA PHE A 103 -4.23 20.52 -24.76
C PHE A 103 -3.72 19.14 -24.37
N ASP A 104 -3.88 18.14 -25.25
CA ASP A 104 -3.47 16.75 -24.98
C ASP A 104 -1.97 16.65 -24.70
N ALA A 105 -1.14 17.33 -25.51
CA ALA A 105 0.30 17.37 -25.32
C ALA A 105 0.70 18.06 -24.00
N ALA A 106 0.04 19.18 -23.64
CA ALA A 106 0.33 19.92 -22.42
C ALA A 106 -0.11 19.17 -21.15
N CYS A 107 -1.10 18.29 -21.26
CA CYS A 107 -1.67 17.56 -20.13
C CYS A 107 -1.20 16.09 -20.06
N GLY A 108 -0.35 15.65 -20.98
CA GLY A 108 0.12 14.26 -21.01
C GLY A 108 -0.99 13.24 -21.27
N VAL A 109 -2.00 13.62 -22.06
CA VAL A 109 -3.09 12.70 -22.42
C VAL A 109 -2.52 11.56 -23.28
N GLY A 110 -2.86 10.32 -22.92
CA GLY A 110 -2.34 9.13 -23.59
C GLY A 110 -0.88 8.79 -23.28
N VAL A 111 -0.18 9.58 -22.46
CA VAL A 111 1.17 9.24 -22.00
C VAL A 111 1.06 8.22 -20.87
N VAL A 112 1.56 7.01 -21.12
CA VAL A 112 1.68 5.96 -20.11
C VAL A 112 3.15 5.76 -19.83
N VAL A 113 3.56 5.99 -18.59
CA VAL A 113 4.92 5.70 -18.15
C VAL A 113 4.94 4.26 -17.63
N SER A 114 5.70 3.39 -18.30
CA SER A 114 5.84 1.99 -17.94
C SER A 114 6.67 1.79 -16.66
N ASP A 115 6.49 0.65 -16.00
CA ASP A 115 7.23 0.33 -14.77
C ASP A 115 8.75 0.27 -15.03
N ALA A 116 9.16 -0.17 -16.23
CA ALA A 116 10.56 -0.16 -16.66
C ALA A 116 11.13 1.26 -16.82
N GLU A 117 10.36 2.19 -17.39
CA GLU A 117 10.76 3.61 -17.50
C GLU A 117 10.82 4.28 -16.13
N ILE A 118 9.89 3.95 -15.22
CA ILE A 118 9.92 4.43 -13.83
C ILE A 118 11.20 3.95 -13.16
N SER A 119 11.49 2.65 -13.23
CA SER A 119 12.67 2.04 -12.62
C SER A 119 13.97 2.63 -13.18
N ALA A 120 14.08 2.77 -14.50
CA ALA A 120 15.26 3.33 -15.16
C ALA A 120 15.50 4.81 -14.82
N ALA A 121 14.44 5.63 -14.78
CA ALA A 121 14.55 7.04 -14.43
C ALA A 121 14.95 7.23 -12.95
N ILE A 122 14.40 6.41 -12.05
CA ILE A 122 14.77 6.41 -10.63
C ILE A 122 16.23 5.98 -10.47
N ALA A 123 16.66 4.91 -11.15
CA ALA A 123 18.04 4.42 -11.10
C ALA A 123 19.03 5.50 -11.55
N GLY A 124 18.73 6.22 -12.64
CA GLY A 124 19.56 7.33 -13.11
C GLY A 124 19.68 8.47 -12.08
N VAL A 125 18.60 8.80 -11.38
CA VAL A 125 18.64 9.81 -10.30
C VAL A 125 19.45 9.30 -9.10
N LEU A 126 19.25 8.06 -8.68
CA LEU A 126 19.99 7.47 -7.56
C LEU A 126 21.48 7.35 -7.86
N ASP A 127 21.86 7.02 -9.09
CA ASP A 127 23.26 6.97 -9.52
C ASP A 127 23.90 8.37 -9.48
N SER A 128 23.18 9.41 -9.93
CA SER A 128 23.65 10.80 -9.82
C SER A 128 23.78 11.30 -8.37
N PHE A 129 23.07 10.68 -7.43
CA PHE A 129 23.14 10.96 -6.00
C PHE A 129 23.99 9.97 -5.21
N LYS A 130 24.62 8.99 -5.88
CA LYS A 130 25.22 7.80 -5.25
C LYS A 130 26.25 8.14 -4.19
N ASP A 131 27.19 9.03 -4.48
CA ASP A 131 28.23 9.42 -3.52
C ASP A 131 27.63 10.12 -2.29
N THR A 132 26.62 10.97 -2.50
CA THR A 132 25.91 11.66 -1.43
C THR A 132 25.08 10.70 -0.59
N LEU A 133 24.42 9.73 -1.24
CA LEU A 133 23.63 8.69 -0.59
C LEU A 133 24.51 7.72 0.19
N LEU A 134 25.67 7.32 -0.30
CA LEU A 134 26.59 6.47 0.46
C LEU A 134 27.21 7.20 1.65
N ALA A 135 27.49 8.51 1.52
CA ALA A 135 28.07 9.32 2.59
C ALA A 135 27.05 9.70 3.69
N GLU A 136 25.84 10.11 3.31
CA GLU A 136 24.82 10.63 4.24
C GLU A 136 23.66 9.66 4.48
N ARG A 137 23.62 8.54 3.75
CA ARG A 137 22.63 7.47 3.86
C ARG A 137 21.20 8.01 3.82
N TYR A 138 20.40 7.67 4.83
CA TYR A 138 18.99 8.03 4.89
C TYR A 138 18.74 9.53 5.11
N ARG A 139 19.77 10.34 5.39
CA ARG A 139 19.64 11.80 5.52
C ARG A 139 19.56 12.51 4.18
N ALA A 140 20.19 11.96 3.14
CA ALA A 140 20.14 12.51 1.78
C ALA A 140 18.91 12.05 0.99
N LEU A 141 18.19 11.04 1.49
CA LEU A 141 17.06 10.37 0.83
C LEU A 141 15.92 11.35 0.45
N GLY A 142 15.64 12.34 1.31
CA GLY A 142 14.65 13.38 1.00
C GLY A 142 15.03 14.27 -0.19
N ARG A 143 16.33 14.56 -0.35
CA ARG A 143 16.84 15.35 -1.50
C ARG A 143 16.79 14.53 -2.79
N ALA A 144 17.17 13.26 -2.71
CA ALA A 144 17.06 12.33 -3.84
C ALA A 144 15.59 12.16 -4.29
N LEU A 145 14.66 11.98 -3.36
CA LEU A 145 13.22 11.90 -3.68
C LEU A 145 12.69 13.18 -4.31
N GLY A 146 13.15 14.35 -3.84
CA GLY A 146 12.82 15.64 -4.46
C GLY A 146 13.30 15.72 -5.91
N LYS A 147 14.48 15.17 -6.21
CA LYS A 147 14.99 15.10 -7.59
C LYS A 147 14.20 14.13 -8.46
N VAL A 148 13.83 12.96 -7.93
CA VAL A 148 12.95 11.99 -8.62
C VAL A 148 11.63 12.65 -8.99
N LYS A 149 10.96 13.31 -8.04
CA LYS A 149 9.67 13.99 -8.27
C LYS A 149 9.74 15.18 -9.24
N SER A 150 10.92 15.72 -9.50
CA SER A 150 11.14 16.82 -10.46
C SER A 150 11.70 16.34 -11.80
N THR A 151 11.84 15.03 -12.00
CA THR A 151 12.34 14.46 -13.24
C THR A 151 11.23 14.46 -14.29
N ALA A 152 11.48 15.12 -15.43
CA ALA A 152 10.47 15.29 -16.48
C ALA A 152 9.93 13.97 -17.03
N ALA A 153 10.75 12.91 -17.08
CA ALA A 153 10.32 11.58 -17.51
C ALA A 153 9.24 10.96 -16.60
N LEU A 154 9.17 11.38 -15.34
CA LEU A 154 8.23 10.85 -14.34
C LEU A 154 7.03 11.77 -14.11
N GLN A 155 6.91 12.87 -14.84
CA GLN A 155 5.89 13.90 -14.59
C GLN A 155 4.44 13.36 -14.69
N TRP A 156 4.22 12.32 -15.50
CA TRP A 156 2.92 11.66 -15.70
C TRP A 156 2.85 10.26 -15.10
N ALA A 157 3.90 9.84 -14.38
CA ALA A 157 3.95 8.52 -13.77
C ALA A 157 3.06 8.45 -12.52
N ASP A 158 2.59 7.25 -12.19
CA ASP A 158 1.84 7.02 -10.96
C ASP A 158 2.73 7.31 -9.74
N SER A 159 2.34 8.30 -8.93
CA SER A 159 3.13 8.75 -7.79
C SER A 159 3.30 7.69 -6.70
N GLY A 160 2.36 6.74 -6.59
CA GLY A 160 2.46 5.58 -5.72
C GLY A 160 3.53 4.61 -6.20
N LYS A 161 3.50 4.24 -7.48
CA LYS A 161 4.53 3.38 -8.12
C LYS A 161 5.91 4.01 -8.03
N VAL A 162 6.05 5.29 -8.36
CA VAL A 162 7.33 6.03 -8.26
C VAL A 162 7.87 5.99 -6.84
N LYS A 163 7.02 6.18 -5.82
CA LYS A 163 7.45 6.14 -4.42
C LYS A 163 7.89 4.74 -3.99
N SER A 164 7.12 3.71 -4.33
CA SER A 164 7.44 2.32 -3.99
C SER A 164 8.74 1.85 -4.64
N GLU A 165 8.93 2.15 -5.93
CA GLU A 165 10.14 1.79 -6.67
C GLU A 165 11.37 2.56 -6.14
N PHE A 166 11.21 3.85 -5.84
CA PHE A 166 12.28 4.65 -5.25
C PHE A 166 12.72 4.11 -3.88
N ASP A 167 11.77 3.73 -3.02
CA ASP A 167 12.10 3.15 -1.72
C ASP A 167 12.84 1.81 -1.88
N ALA A 168 12.41 0.98 -2.83
CA ALA A 168 13.05 -0.32 -3.11
C ALA A 168 14.50 -0.14 -3.57
N GLN A 169 14.75 0.73 -4.56
CA GLN A 169 16.10 0.98 -5.06
C GLN A 169 16.99 1.71 -4.04
N ALA A 170 16.43 2.65 -3.27
CA ALA A 170 17.18 3.31 -2.20
C ALA A 170 17.56 2.33 -1.08
N LEU A 171 16.67 1.40 -0.74
CA LEU A 171 16.96 0.31 0.20
C LEU A 171 18.04 -0.62 -0.36
N ALA A 172 17.98 -0.99 -1.64
CA ALA A 172 19.00 -1.82 -2.27
C ALA A 172 20.38 -1.13 -2.27
N LEU A 173 20.43 0.19 -2.45
CA LEU A 173 21.67 0.96 -2.44
C LEU A 173 22.24 1.17 -1.03
N LEU A 174 21.38 1.46 -0.05
CA LEU A 174 21.81 1.87 1.30
C LEU A 174 21.83 0.72 2.32
N GLY A 175 21.13 -0.37 2.04
CA GLY A 175 20.78 -1.39 3.03
C GLY A 175 19.81 -0.86 4.09
N PRO A 176 19.39 -1.70 5.05
CA PRO A 176 18.48 -1.29 6.12
C PRO A 176 19.08 -0.15 6.96
N LYS A 177 18.19 0.61 7.61
CA LYS A 177 18.62 1.61 8.60
C LYS A 177 19.31 0.92 9.76
N ASP A 178 20.43 1.48 10.19
CA ASP A 178 21.14 1.01 11.37
C ASP A 178 21.70 2.18 12.18
N GLU A 179 22.60 1.89 13.11
CA GLU A 179 23.22 2.86 14.00
C GLU A 179 23.86 4.04 13.24
N ARG A 180 24.28 3.88 11.98
CA ARG A 180 24.86 4.96 11.15
C ARG A 180 23.86 6.05 10.81
N ASP A 181 22.58 5.72 10.81
CA ASP A 181 21.47 6.60 10.45
C ASP A 181 20.91 7.38 11.65
N ASP A 182 21.26 6.99 12.88
CA ASP A 182 20.89 7.68 14.11
C ASP A 182 21.66 9.02 14.25
N PRO A 183 20.96 10.18 14.35
CA PRO A 183 21.59 11.48 14.61
C PRO A 183 22.48 11.50 15.87
N ALA A 184 22.24 10.61 16.84
CA ALA A 184 23.02 10.52 18.07
C ALA A 184 24.35 9.74 17.91
N ALA A 185 24.45 8.82 16.95
CA ALA A 185 25.63 7.97 16.74
C ALA A 185 26.81 8.74 16.10
N ALA A 186 26.52 9.67 15.18
CA ALA A 186 27.52 10.51 14.53
C ALA A 186 28.29 11.41 15.52
N LYS A 187 27.70 11.74 16.68
CA LYS A 187 28.37 12.47 17.77
C LYS A 187 29.11 11.56 18.76
N LYS A 188 28.76 10.27 18.85
CA LYS A 188 29.35 9.32 19.81
C LYS A 188 30.71 8.75 19.36
N ALA A 189 31.01 8.70 18.07
CA ALA A 189 32.32 8.26 17.57
C ALA A 189 33.49 9.18 17.98
N ALA A 190 33.22 10.43 18.38
CA ALA A 190 34.24 11.42 18.73
C ALA A 190 34.64 11.47 20.22
N LYS A 191 33.96 10.77 21.14
CA LYS A 191 34.25 10.85 22.59
C LYS A 191 34.08 9.51 23.32
N LYS A 192 35.14 8.68 23.29
CA LYS A 192 35.38 7.66 24.34
C LYS A 192 35.96 8.36 25.58
N ALA A 193 35.16 8.58 26.62
CA ALA A 193 35.60 8.67 28.02
C ALA A 193 34.41 8.67 29.00
N ALA A 194 34.31 7.57 29.75
CA ALA A 194 33.66 7.36 31.06
C ALA A 194 32.11 7.56 31.23
N PRO A 195 31.47 6.75 32.09
CA PRO A 195 30.01 6.61 32.16
C PRO A 195 29.40 7.56 33.19
N LYS A 196 28.25 8.16 32.88
CA LYS A 196 27.28 8.58 33.91
C LYS A 196 25.85 8.43 33.43
N ALA A 197 25.08 7.71 34.23
CA ALA A 197 23.64 7.64 34.19
C ALA A 197 23.02 9.01 34.49
N ALA A 198 22.03 9.42 33.71
CA ALA A 198 20.95 10.30 34.16
C ALA A 198 19.81 10.29 33.13
N SER A 199 18.62 9.98 33.63
CA SER A 199 17.32 10.10 33.00
C SER A 199 17.01 11.54 32.56
N ALA A 200 16.36 11.72 31.41
CA ALA A 200 15.66 12.96 31.08
C ALA A 200 14.27 12.64 30.53
N LYS A 201 13.27 13.27 31.17
CA LYS A 201 11.82 13.14 30.89
C LYS A 201 11.46 13.73 29.53
N SER A 202 10.56 13.04 28.84
CA SER A 202 9.93 13.41 27.58
C SER A 202 8.98 14.59 27.73
N ALA A 203 9.00 15.49 26.74
CA ALA A 203 7.94 16.44 26.49
C ALA A 203 6.70 15.70 25.97
N GLU A 204 5.53 15.98 26.55
CA GLU A 204 4.24 15.37 26.20
C GLU A 204 3.80 15.75 24.78
N SER A 205 4.24 14.97 23.79
CA SER A 205 3.37 14.61 22.67
C SER A 205 2.31 13.66 23.21
N ARG A 206 1.05 13.74 22.79
CA ARG A 206 0.08 12.65 23.07
C ARG A 206 0.76 11.32 22.73
N GLY A 207 1.08 10.56 23.77
CA GLY A 207 2.01 9.44 23.69
C GLY A 207 1.46 8.42 22.71
N TRP A 208 2.12 8.26 21.57
CA TRP A 208 1.94 7.02 20.83
C TRP A 208 2.70 5.96 21.61
N GLU A 209 1.97 5.19 22.40
CA GLU A 209 2.51 3.94 22.94
C GLU A 209 2.35 2.86 21.88
N PRO A 210 3.43 2.13 21.53
CA PRO A 210 3.31 0.96 20.67
C PRO A 210 2.31 -0.02 21.28
N ALA A 211 1.35 -0.49 20.48
CA ALA A 211 0.46 -1.57 20.89
C ALA A 211 1.29 -2.82 21.24
N THR A 212 0.95 -3.49 22.35
CA THR A 212 1.52 -4.79 22.69
C THR A 212 0.79 -5.89 21.93
N LEU A 213 1.38 -7.09 21.82
CA LEU A 213 0.67 -8.22 21.23
C LEU A 213 -0.63 -8.53 21.99
N GLU A 214 -0.61 -8.43 23.32
CA GLU A 214 -1.79 -8.63 24.16
C GLU A 214 -2.87 -7.59 23.83
N SER A 215 -2.51 -6.30 23.69
CA SER A 215 -3.49 -5.27 23.33
C SER A 215 -4.02 -5.45 21.90
N MET A 216 -3.19 -5.93 20.97
CA MET A 216 -3.59 -6.18 19.58
C MET A 216 -4.68 -7.24 19.45
N PHE A 217 -4.73 -8.22 20.36
CA PHE A 217 -5.71 -9.33 20.30
C PHE A 217 -6.81 -9.26 21.37
N ALA A 218 -6.76 -8.27 22.27
CA ALA A 218 -7.77 -8.09 23.31
C ALA A 218 -9.09 -7.48 22.81
N GLU A 219 -9.07 -6.77 21.68
CA GLU A 219 -10.22 -6.02 21.16
C GLU A 219 -10.44 -6.18 19.65
N GLY A 220 -11.56 -5.65 19.14
CA GLY A 220 -11.92 -5.70 17.72
C GLY A 220 -12.47 -7.05 17.27
N GLU A 221 -12.44 -7.29 15.96
CA GLU A 221 -12.96 -8.55 15.38
C GLU A 221 -12.05 -9.75 15.66
N ILE A 222 -10.76 -9.53 15.87
CA ILE A 222 -9.80 -10.61 16.11
C ILE A 222 -9.98 -11.27 17.49
N SER A 223 -10.48 -10.51 18.48
CA SER A 223 -10.80 -11.06 19.80
C SER A 223 -12.08 -11.91 19.81
N ARG A 224 -12.89 -11.83 18.75
CA ARG A 224 -14.13 -12.60 18.56
C ARG A 224 -13.94 -13.88 17.76
N LEU A 225 -12.70 -14.23 17.43
CA LEU A 225 -12.42 -15.51 16.79
C LEU A 225 -12.87 -16.66 17.69
N HIS A 226 -13.34 -17.74 17.06
CA HIS A 226 -13.80 -18.95 17.73
C HIS A 226 -12.66 -19.62 18.51
N LYS A 227 -13.00 -20.39 19.54
CA LYS A 227 -12.02 -21.27 20.20
C LYS A 227 -11.73 -22.48 19.32
N VAL A 228 -10.58 -23.11 19.56
CA VAL A 228 -10.16 -24.31 18.82
C VAL A 228 -11.22 -25.41 18.93
N GLY A 229 -11.67 -25.91 17.77
CA GLY A 229 -12.71 -26.94 17.67
C GLY A 229 -14.16 -26.43 17.72
N GLU A 230 -14.40 -25.14 17.90
CA GLU A 230 -15.75 -24.55 17.88
C GLU A 230 -16.17 -24.03 16.48
N ASN A 231 -15.32 -24.19 15.47
CA ASN A 231 -15.68 -23.86 14.10
C ASN A 231 -16.75 -24.83 13.58
N PRO A 232 -17.80 -24.35 12.87
CA PRO A 232 -18.83 -25.22 12.32
C PRO A 232 -18.26 -26.30 11.40
N GLN A 233 -18.69 -27.54 11.60
CA GLN A 233 -18.28 -28.70 10.79
C GLN A 233 -19.49 -29.36 10.12
N ILE A 234 -19.25 -29.94 8.95
CA ILE A 234 -20.26 -30.72 8.20
C ILE A 234 -20.59 -32.02 8.95
N LYS A 235 -19.59 -32.59 9.64
CA LYS A 235 -19.72 -33.83 10.40
C LYS A 235 -19.00 -33.75 11.75
N PRO A 236 -19.61 -34.20 12.86
CA PRO A 236 -18.99 -34.12 14.20
C PRO A 236 -17.67 -34.86 14.33
N GLU A 237 -17.47 -35.96 13.61
CA GLU A 237 -16.25 -36.76 13.66
C GLU A 237 -15.00 -35.98 13.20
N LEU A 238 -15.16 -34.99 12.32
CA LEU A 238 -14.05 -34.15 11.85
C LEU A 238 -13.53 -33.24 12.96
N THR A 239 -14.40 -32.72 13.83
CA THR A 239 -13.99 -31.97 15.02
C THR A 239 -13.19 -32.85 15.96
N ALA A 240 -13.64 -34.09 16.19
CA ALA A 240 -12.94 -35.03 17.07
C ALA A 240 -11.56 -35.42 16.51
N GLU A 241 -11.46 -35.65 15.20
CA GLU A 241 -10.18 -35.91 14.53
C GLU A 241 -9.24 -34.71 14.62
N HIS A 242 -9.74 -33.50 14.34
CA HIS A 242 -8.99 -32.25 14.47
C HIS A 242 -8.43 -32.07 15.88
N LEU A 243 -9.27 -32.20 16.91
CA LEU A 243 -8.84 -32.02 18.30
C LEU A 243 -7.83 -33.08 18.75
N ARG A 244 -7.91 -34.31 18.23
CA ARG A 244 -6.88 -35.34 18.46
C ARG A 244 -5.56 -34.96 17.80
N ALA A 245 -5.60 -34.42 16.58
CA ALA A 245 -4.39 -34.02 15.84
C ALA A 245 -3.72 -32.78 16.43
N THR A 246 -4.50 -31.80 16.91
CA THR A 246 -3.98 -30.51 17.40
C THR A 246 -3.82 -30.44 18.91
N GLY A 247 -4.39 -31.39 19.66
CA GLY A 247 -4.46 -31.33 21.12
C GLY A 247 -5.28 -30.13 21.64
N GLY A 248 -6.12 -29.52 20.79
CA GLY A 248 -6.85 -28.29 21.14
C GLY A 248 -5.99 -27.02 21.11
N GLN A 249 -4.78 -27.07 20.55
CA GLN A 249 -3.89 -25.92 20.44
C GLN A 249 -4.26 -25.02 19.26
N VAL A 250 -4.07 -23.70 19.42
CA VAL A 250 -4.17 -22.74 18.31
C VAL A 250 -3.02 -22.99 17.33
N ILE A 251 -3.35 -23.21 16.05
CA ILE A 251 -2.37 -23.39 14.97
C ILE A 251 -2.66 -22.37 13.87
N THR A 252 -1.72 -21.47 13.61
CA THR A 252 -1.79 -20.49 12.52
C THR A 252 -0.74 -20.78 11.46
N ARG A 253 -0.81 -20.11 10.31
CA ARG A 253 0.24 -20.16 9.28
C ARG A 253 0.46 -18.82 8.59
N PHE A 254 1.72 -18.51 8.33
CA PHE A 254 2.12 -17.44 7.43
C PHE A 254 2.60 -18.04 6.10
N PRO A 255 1.87 -17.86 4.98
CA PRO A 255 2.20 -18.49 3.71
C PRO A 255 2.64 -17.49 2.63
N PRO A 256 3.90 -17.03 2.64
CA PRO A 256 4.41 -16.15 1.59
C PRO A 256 4.80 -16.95 0.34
N GLU A 257 4.61 -16.34 -0.83
CA GLU A 257 5.24 -16.80 -2.06
C GLU A 257 6.75 -16.46 -2.04
N PRO A 258 7.66 -17.41 -2.32
CA PRO A 258 9.11 -17.18 -2.29
C PRO A 258 9.65 -16.56 -3.60
N ASN A 259 8.94 -15.58 -4.17
CA ASN A 259 9.27 -14.95 -5.46
C ASN A 259 9.56 -13.44 -5.34
N GLY A 260 9.62 -12.91 -4.12
CA GLY A 260 9.87 -11.50 -3.88
C GLY A 260 10.16 -11.16 -2.43
N PHE A 261 10.73 -9.97 -2.21
CA PHE A 261 11.03 -9.48 -0.86
C PHE A 261 9.77 -9.01 -0.13
N LEU A 262 9.71 -9.30 1.18
CA LEU A 262 8.62 -8.85 2.02
C LEU A 262 8.63 -7.32 2.20
N HIS A 263 7.54 -6.65 1.84
CA HIS A 263 7.29 -5.25 2.18
C HIS A 263 6.53 -5.07 3.51
N ILE A 264 6.36 -3.81 3.97
CA ILE A 264 5.70 -3.46 5.24
C ILE A 264 4.29 -4.04 5.44
N GLY A 265 3.51 -4.25 4.37
CA GLY A 265 2.21 -4.93 4.45
C GLY A 265 2.31 -6.32 5.09
N HIS A 266 3.41 -7.05 4.84
CA HIS A 266 3.66 -8.36 5.43
C HIS A 266 3.96 -8.29 6.92
N ALA A 267 4.47 -7.16 7.43
CA ALA A 267 4.67 -7.01 8.88
C ALA A 267 3.35 -7.16 9.65
N LYS A 268 2.23 -6.68 9.09
CA LYS A 268 0.89 -6.92 9.67
C LYS A 268 0.55 -8.41 9.63
N ALA A 269 0.74 -9.08 8.49
CA ALA A 269 0.44 -10.50 8.36
C ALA A 269 1.28 -11.36 9.31
N ILE A 270 2.57 -11.07 9.45
CA ILE A 270 3.47 -11.75 10.39
C ILE A 270 2.99 -11.54 11.83
N ASN A 271 2.80 -10.28 12.25
CA ASN A 271 2.36 -9.98 13.61
C ASN A 271 0.99 -10.59 13.93
N VAL A 272 0.05 -10.62 12.99
CA VAL A 272 -1.25 -11.25 13.19
C VAL A 272 -1.09 -12.76 13.34
N ASN A 273 -0.43 -13.46 12.41
CA ASN A 273 -0.37 -14.92 12.45
C ASN A 273 0.49 -15.44 13.60
N PHE A 274 1.72 -14.93 13.74
CA PHE A 274 2.65 -15.37 14.78
C PHE A 274 2.27 -14.80 16.15
N GLY A 275 1.83 -13.54 16.21
CA GLY A 275 1.39 -12.92 17.45
C GLY A 275 0.14 -13.59 18.01
N TYR A 276 -0.85 -13.92 17.17
CA TYR A 276 -2.07 -14.57 17.65
C TYR A 276 -1.78 -15.94 18.26
N ALA A 277 -0.94 -16.74 17.59
CA ALA A 277 -0.46 -18.01 18.14
C ALA A 277 0.27 -17.79 19.47
N LYS A 278 1.24 -16.87 19.53
CA LYS A 278 2.02 -16.58 20.74
C LYS A 278 1.15 -16.14 21.92
N THR A 279 0.18 -15.26 21.70
CA THR A 279 -0.73 -14.76 22.75
C THR A 279 -1.68 -15.84 23.29
N HIS A 280 -2.01 -16.84 22.47
CA HIS A 280 -2.94 -17.91 22.85
C HIS A 280 -2.26 -19.26 23.16
N GLY A 281 -0.93 -19.27 23.38
CA GLY A 281 -0.18 -20.51 23.66
C GLY A 281 -0.15 -21.51 22.51
N GLY A 282 -0.36 -21.03 21.29
CA GLY A 282 -0.38 -21.78 20.05
C GLY A 282 0.97 -21.85 19.33
N VAL A 283 0.94 -22.37 18.10
CA VAL A 283 2.07 -22.43 17.18
C VAL A 283 1.73 -21.79 15.83
N CYS A 284 2.73 -21.26 15.16
CA CYS A 284 2.60 -20.70 13.81
C CYS A 284 3.63 -21.37 12.89
N ASN A 285 3.15 -21.94 11.79
CA ASN A 285 4.01 -22.51 10.76
C ASN A 285 4.35 -21.46 9.70
N LEU A 286 5.61 -21.44 9.25
CA LEU A 286 5.98 -20.80 8.00
C LEU A 286 5.76 -21.83 6.89
N ARG A 287 4.87 -21.54 5.95
CA ARG A 287 4.59 -22.44 4.84
C ARG A 287 4.78 -21.73 3.51
N TYR A 288 5.92 -21.91 2.86
CA TYR A 288 6.16 -21.28 1.57
C TYR A 288 5.10 -21.73 0.54
N ASP A 289 4.57 -20.77 -0.22
CA ASP A 289 3.67 -21.04 -1.34
C ASP A 289 4.51 -21.19 -2.62
N ASP A 290 5.10 -22.37 -2.77
CA ASP A 290 6.00 -22.77 -3.86
C ASP A 290 5.24 -23.51 -4.97
N THR A 291 3.99 -23.13 -5.21
CA THR A 291 3.15 -23.73 -6.25
C THR A 291 3.59 -23.40 -7.67
N ASN A 292 4.45 -22.38 -7.85
CA ASN A 292 5.03 -21.98 -9.13
C ASN A 292 6.55 -22.23 -9.18
N PRO A 293 7.03 -23.29 -9.85
CA PRO A 293 8.43 -23.68 -9.85
C PRO A 293 9.37 -22.73 -10.61
N GLU A 294 8.85 -21.84 -11.46
CA GLU A 294 9.68 -20.91 -12.25
C GLU A 294 10.00 -19.61 -11.51
N ALA A 295 9.35 -19.35 -10.38
CA ALA A 295 9.42 -18.07 -9.67
C ALA A 295 10.21 -18.13 -8.36
N GLU A 296 10.76 -19.30 -7.98
CA GLU A 296 11.44 -19.48 -6.70
C GLU A 296 12.95 -19.18 -6.80
N GLU A 297 13.41 -18.27 -5.95
CA GLU A 297 14.85 -18.07 -5.72
C GLU A 297 15.18 -18.21 -4.24
N GLN A 298 16.26 -18.93 -3.93
CA GLN A 298 16.72 -19.16 -2.55
C GLN A 298 16.89 -17.86 -1.75
N VAL A 299 17.28 -16.77 -2.42
CA VAL A 299 17.44 -15.45 -1.79
C VAL A 299 16.14 -14.94 -1.15
N TYR A 300 14.98 -15.23 -1.74
CA TYR A 300 13.69 -14.83 -1.20
C TYR A 300 13.28 -15.72 -0.03
N VAL A 301 13.50 -17.04 -0.14
CA VAL A 301 13.28 -18.01 0.94
C VAL A 301 14.04 -17.58 2.20
N ASP A 302 15.34 -17.33 2.06
CA ASP A 302 16.22 -16.95 3.16
C ASP A 302 15.82 -15.59 3.76
N SER A 303 15.55 -14.60 2.91
CA SER A 303 15.17 -13.25 3.35
C SER A 303 13.84 -13.24 4.11
N ILE A 304 12.85 -14.03 3.66
CA ILE A 304 11.56 -14.17 4.36
C ILE A 304 11.78 -14.69 5.79
N LEU A 305 12.57 -15.75 5.94
CA LEU A 305 12.85 -16.34 7.25
C LEU A 305 13.62 -15.36 8.15
N GLU A 306 14.59 -14.65 7.59
CA GLU A 306 15.35 -13.61 8.30
C GLU A 306 14.41 -12.50 8.82
N ILE A 307 13.48 -12.01 8.01
CA ILE A 307 12.53 -10.96 8.41
C ILE A 307 11.60 -11.43 9.53
N ILE A 308 11.12 -12.68 9.46
CA ILE A 308 10.27 -13.25 10.53
C ILE A 308 11.05 -13.26 11.86
N ARG A 309 12.31 -13.72 11.82
CA ARG A 309 13.21 -13.73 12.99
C ARG A 309 13.54 -12.33 13.48
N TRP A 310 13.79 -11.40 12.56
CA TRP A 310 14.08 -10.01 12.87
C TRP A 310 12.92 -9.33 13.60
N LEU A 311 11.67 -9.67 13.24
CA LEU A 311 10.47 -9.21 13.94
C LEU A 311 10.22 -9.91 15.29
N GLY A 312 11.11 -10.82 15.71
CA GLY A 312 11.05 -11.47 17.03
C GLY A 312 10.14 -12.70 17.10
N PHE A 313 9.86 -13.32 15.96
CA PHE A 313 9.09 -14.57 15.87
C PHE A 313 9.96 -15.71 15.36
N GLU A 314 9.65 -16.94 15.77
CA GLU A 314 10.28 -18.16 15.26
C GLU A 314 9.18 -19.10 14.74
N PRO A 315 9.28 -19.64 13.52
CA PRO A 315 8.38 -20.67 13.04
C PRO A 315 8.46 -21.94 13.87
N HIS A 316 7.30 -22.56 14.12
CA HIS A 316 7.26 -23.90 14.72
C HIS A 316 7.80 -24.95 13.75
N GLN A 317 7.36 -24.87 12.50
CA GLN A 317 7.87 -25.65 11.37
C GLN A 317 8.02 -24.76 10.14
N VAL A 318 8.99 -25.11 9.30
CA VAL A 318 9.12 -24.60 7.94
C VAL A 318 8.64 -25.70 7.00
N LEU A 319 7.61 -25.39 6.22
CA LEU A 319 6.90 -26.31 5.34
C LEU A 319 6.80 -25.71 3.94
N TYR A 320 6.54 -26.55 2.96
CA TYR A 320 6.33 -26.15 1.58
C TYR A 320 4.94 -26.62 1.12
N SER A 321 4.35 -25.90 0.18
CA SER A 321 3.07 -26.34 -0.40
C SER A 321 3.28 -27.57 -1.29
N SER A 322 4.46 -27.69 -1.91
CA SER A 322 4.89 -28.88 -2.67
C SER A 322 4.96 -30.17 -1.86
N ASP A 323 5.22 -30.10 -0.54
CA ASP A 323 5.19 -31.25 0.37
C ASP A 323 3.84 -32.00 0.32
N TYR A 324 2.78 -31.29 -0.09
CA TYR A 324 1.40 -31.81 -0.13
C TYR A 324 0.88 -32.09 -1.53
N PHE A 325 1.69 -31.99 -2.60
CA PHE A 325 1.20 -32.14 -3.98
C PHE A 325 0.52 -33.48 -4.25
N GLN A 326 1.04 -34.60 -3.73
CA GLN A 326 0.37 -35.89 -3.90
C GLN A 326 -1.01 -35.91 -3.24
N GLN A 327 -1.12 -35.39 -2.01
CA GLN A 327 -2.40 -35.31 -1.30
C GLN A 327 -3.38 -34.38 -2.02
N LEU A 328 -2.89 -33.25 -2.55
CA LEU A 328 -3.70 -32.31 -3.34
C LEU A 328 -4.20 -32.95 -4.64
N TYR A 329 -3.35 -33.72 -5.33
CA TYR A 329 -3.73 -34.49 -6.51
C TYR A 329 -4.82 -35.52 -6.18
N ASP A 330 -4.65 -36.31 -5.13
CA ASP A 330 -5.62 -37.34 -4.73
C ASP A 330 -6.98 -36.71 -4.37
N LEU A 331 -6.97 -35.54 -3.74
CA LEU A 331 -8.19 -34.76 -3.48
C LEU A 331 -8.82 -34.22 -4.77
N ALA A 332 -8.04 -33.77 -5.75
CA ALA A 332 -8.55 -33.33 -7.04
C ALA A 332 -9.20 -34.46 -7.85
N VAL A 333 -8.63 -35.68 -7.79
CA VAL A 333 -9.25 -36.88 -8.36
C VAL A 333 -10.59 -37.15 -7.68
N GLN A 334 -10.65 -37.13 -6.34
CA GLN A 334 -11.91 -37.30 -5.61
C GLN A 334 -12.97 -36.24 -5.95
N LEU A 335 -12.57 -34.98 -6.19
CA LEU A 335 -13.49 -33.94 -6.64
C LEU A 335 -14.07 -34.26 -8.02
N THR A 336 -13.24 -34.78 -8.93
CA THR A 336 -13.66 -35.20 -10.27
C THR A 336 -14.63 -36.39 -10.21
N GLU A 337 -14.32 -37.41 -9.40
CA GLU A 337 -15.18 -38.58 -9.18
C GLU A 337 -16.55 -38.20 -8.57
N ARG A 338 -16.60 -37.13 -7.78
CA ARG A 338 -17.84 -36.58 -7.21
C ARG A 338 -18.59 -35.65 -8.17
N GLY A 339 -18.09 -35.42 -9.38
CA GLY A 339 -18.68 -34.50 -10.35
C GLY A 339 -18.56 -33.03 -9.96
N LEU A 340 -17.60 -32.68 -9.11
CA LEU A 340 -17.35 -31.31 -8.62
C LEU A 340 -16.16 -30.63 -9.31
N ALA A 341 -15.50 -31.33 -10.23
CA ALA A 341 -14.43 -30.81 -11.07
C ALA A 341 -14.55 -31.41 -12.49
N TYR A 342 -14.00 -30.72 -13.48
CA TYR A 342 -13.91 -31.13 -14.88
C TYR A 342 -12.53 -30.74 -15.44
N VAL A 343 -12.18 -31.31 -16.59
CA VAL A 343 -10.92 -31.01 -17.30
C VAL A 343 -11.10 -29.82 -18.23
#